data_AF-A0AAW0RNP3-F1
#
_entry.id   AF-A0AAW0RNP3-F1
#
_cell.length_a   1.000
_cell.length_b   1.000
_cell.length_c   1.000
_cell.angle_alpha   90.00
_cell.angle_beta   90.00
_cell.angle_gamma   90.00
#
_symmetry.space_group_name_H-M   'P 1'
#
loop_
_entity.id
_entity.type
_entity.pdbx_description
1 polymer ?
#
loop_
_entity_poly.entity_id
_entity_poly.type
_entity_poly.pdbx_seq_one_letter_code
_entity_poly.pdbx_strand_id
1 'polypeptide(L)'
;MSELPSIIEEVSRLMEIRGYTDNENACAFASDALRIEITGPIGLHLSVVDLPGLISVANEEQTEEDIDAIHNMVATYLESSRTIILAVLQASNDMANQPIIKLARKHDPEGERTVGIITKPDLINEGAESRIALVAKNEDTIKLKLGFFLIKNPSPSELKEGITTDMRSRREQRFFAAPTWASQKLDMSR
;
A
#
# COMPACT_ATOMS: atom_id res chain seq x y z
N MET A 1 -3.99 16.79 13.78
CA MET A 1 -4.38 15.86 12.69
C MET A 1 -5.88 15.88 12.37
N SER A 2 -6.74 16.50 13.18
CA SER A 2 -8.18 16.64 12.90
C SER A 2 -8.52 17.54 11.71
N GLU A 3 -7.60 18.41 11.28
CA GLU A 3 -7.79 19.36 10.18
C GLU A 3 -7.32 18.81 8.82
N LEU A 4 -6.68 17.64 8.81
CA LEU A 4 -6.10 17.04 7.62
C LEU A 4 -7.15 16.74 6.54
N PRO A 5 -8.34 16.19 6.89
CA PRO A 5 -9.41 15.99 5.92
C PRO A 5 -9.87 17.29 5.25
N SER A 6 -10.06 18.37 6.03
CA SER A 6 -10.48 19.67 5.47
C SER A 6 -9.41 20.29 4.57
N ILE A 7 -8.12 20.13 4.92
CA ILE A 7 -7.02 20.61 4.07
C ILE A 7 -6.98 19.84 2.75
N ILE A 8 -7.17 18.52 2.78
CA ILE A 8 -7.22 17.71 1.56
C ILE A 8 -8.36 18.16 0.64
N GLU A 9 -9.56 18.43 1.20
CA GLU A 9 -10.69 18.95 0.41
C GLU A 9 -10.39 20.31 -0.23
N GLU A 10 -9.78 21.23 0.53
CA GLU A 10 -9.43 22.57 0.04
C GLU A 10 -8.37 22.50 -1.06
N VAL A 11 -7.32 21.71 -0.88
CA VAL A 11 -6.28 21.48 -1.89
C VAL A 11 -6.87 20.81 -3.13
N SER A 12 -7.75 19.82 -2.97
CA SER A 12 -8.37 19.12 -4.10
C SER A 12 -9.23 20.06 -4.96
N ARG A 13 -9.88 21.06 -4.34
CA ARG A 13 -10.59 22.12 -5.06
C ARG A 13 -9.63 23.06 -5.80
N LEU A 14 -8.52 23.44 -5.17
CA LEU A 14 -7.49 24.29 -5.79
C LEU A 14 -6.78 23.62 -6.96
N MET A 15 -6.61 22.30 -6.90
CA MET A 15 -6.00 21.48 -7.95
C MET A 15 -6.99 21.09 -9.05
N GLU A 16 -8.23 21.59 -9.00
CA GLU A 16 -9.29 21.30 -9.99
C GLU A 16 -9.54 19.80 -10.21
N ILE A 17 -9.51 19.01 -9.12
CA ILE A 17 -9.74 17.56 -9.19
C ILE A 17 -11.25 17.30 -9.34
N ARG A 18 -11.60 16.39 -10.27
CA ARG A 18 -12.99 15.97 -10.53
C ARG A 18 -13.65 15.45 -9.24
N GLY A 19 -14.87 15.90 -8.96
CA GLY A 19 -15.62 15.56 -7.75
C GLY A 19 -15.47 16.56 -6.59
N TYR A 20 -14.50 17.49 -6.67
CA TYR A 20 -14.33 18.59 -5.70
C TYR A 20 -14.62 19.97 -6.29
N THR A 21 -14.92 20.03 -7.59
CA THR A 21 -15.26 21.27 -8.32
C THR A 21 -16.48 21.07 -9.23
N ASP A 22 -17.14 22.18 -9.59
CA ASP A 22 -18.27 22.20 -10.53
C ASP A 22 -17.82 22.14 -12.01
N ASN A 23 -16.53 21.98 -12.28
CA ASN A 23 -15.99 21.95 -13.65
C ASN A 23 -16.09 20.54 -14.24
N GLU A 24 -16.92 20.37 -15.26
CA GLU A 24 -17.10 19.09 -15.96
C GLU A 24 -15.83 18.62 -16.70
N ASN A 25 -14.91 19.54 -17.02
CA ASN A 25 -13.61 19.23 -17.64
C ASN A 25 -12.46 19.02 -16.64
N ALA A 26 -12.76 18.96 -15.34
CA ALA A 26 -11.77 18.68 -14.31
C ALA A 26 -11.05 17.33 -14.53
N CYS A 27 -9.74 17.33 -14.29
CA CYS A 27 -8.92 16.12 -14.38
C CYS A 27 -9.23 15.17 -13.23
N ALA A 28 -9.17 13.86 -13.50
CA ALA A 28 -9.30 12.85 -12.45
C ALA A 28 -8.08 12.85 -11.50
N PHE A 29 -6.93 13.31 -11.99
CA PHE A 29 -5.66 13.35 -11.25
C PHE A 29 -4.91 14.66 -11.53
N ALA A 30 -4.30 15.22 -10.50
CA ALA A 30 -3.37 16.34 -10.62
C ALA A 30 -1.93 15.81 -10.64
N SER A 31 -1.06 16.43 -11.43
CA SER A 31 0.38 16.15 -11.43
C SER A 31 1.11 16.78 -10.23
N ASP A 32 0.46 17.75 -9.57
CA ASP A 32 0.99 18.43 -8.39
C ASP A 32 0.95 17.53 -7.15
N ALA A 33 1.99 17.60 -6.33
CA ALA A 33 2.10 16.81 -5.11
C ALA A 33 1.71 17.64 -3.87
N LEU A 34 0.77 17.12 -3.07
CA LEU A 34 0.49 17.67 -1.74
C LEU A 34 1.61 17.25 -0.77
N ARG A 35 2.43 18.22 -0.33
CA ARG A 35 3.49 18.01 0.66
C ARG A 35 3.01 18.38 2.05
N ILE A 36 2.99 17.40 2.95
CA ILE A 36 2.69 17.59 4.37
C ILE A 36 3.98 17.47 5.17
N GLU A 37 4.36 18.53 5.87
CA GLU A 37 5.53 18.54 6.76
C GLU A 37 5.10 18.45 8.22
N ILE A 38 5.54 17.39 8.90
CA ILE A 38 5.30 17.19 10.33
C ILE A 38 6.66 17.21 11.03
N THR A 39 6.82 18.14 11.98
CA THR A 39 8.03 18.27 12.79
C THR A 39 7.74 17.85 14.23
N GLY A 40 8.68 17.13 14.84
CA GLY A 40 8.54 16.63 16.21
C GLY A 40 9.84 16.02 16.74
N PRO A 41 9.91 15.72 18.06
CA PRO A 41 11.11 15.21 18.73
C PRO A 41 11.35 13.70 18.47
N ILE A 42 11.07 13.23 17.26
CA ILE A 42 11.15 11.81 16.87
C ILE A 42 12.56 11.39 16.44
N GLY A 43 13.48 12.34 16.21
CA GLY A 43 14.89 12.06 15.87
C GLY A 43 15.12 11.33 14.55
N LEU A 44 14.08 11.20 13.72
CA LEU A 44 14.09 10.49 12.44
C LEU A 44 13.61 11.42 11.33
N HIS A 45 14.39 11.50 10.26
CA HIS A 45 13.98 12.17 9.03
C HIS A 45 13.40 11.13 8.08
N LEU A 46 12.08 11.09 7.99
CA LEU A 46 11.34 10.18 7.12
C LEU A 46 10.53 10.97 6.09
N SER A 47 10.57 10.55 4.84
CA SER A 47 9.69 11.03 3.78
C SER A 47 8.93 9.83 3.23
N VAL A 48 7.60 9.91 3.29
CA VAL A 48 6.69 8.91 2.72
C VAL A 48 5.93 9.58 1.60
N VAL A 49 5.91 8.95 0.44
CA VAL A 49 5.13 9.39 -0.72
C VAL A 49 4.01 8.38 -0.91
N ASP A 50 2.77 8.84 -0.86
CA ASP A 50 1.61 8.04 -1.26
C ASP A 50 1.36 8.25 -2.74
N LEU A 51 1.17 7.16 -3.48
CA LEU A 51 0.98 7.17 -4.93
C LEU A 51 -0.41 6.60 -5.24
N PRO A 52 -1.08 7.06 -6.31
CA PRO A 52 -2.36 6.50 -6.69
C PRO A 52 -2.26 4.99 -6.92
N GLY A 53 -3.34 4.29 -6.59
CA GLY A 53 -3.45 2.86 -6.85
C GLY A 53 -3.29 2.56 -8.35
N LEU A 54 -2.55 1.49 -8.67
CA LEU A 54 -2.43 1.03 -10.05
C LEU A 54 -3.77 0.42 -10.49
N ILE A 55 -4.46 1.10 -11.41
CA ILE A 55 -5.74 0.65 -11.98
C ILE A 55 -5.44 0.15 -13.39
N SER A 56 -5.90 -1.07 -13.70
CA SER A 56 -5.64 -1.72 -14.99
C SER A 56 -6.80 -1.62 -15.99
N VAL A 57 -7.95 -1.07 -15.59
CA VAL A 57 -9.15 -1.00 -16.43
C VAL A 57 -9.79 0.39 -16.29
N ALA A 58 -10.03 1.03 -17.42
CA ALA A 58 -10.81 2.26 -17.50
C ALA A 58 -12.25 1.98 -17.07
N ASN A 59 -12.72 2.68 -16.04
CA ASN A 59 -14.13 2.69 -15.66
C ASN A 59 -14.79 3.95 -16.25
N GLU A 60 -16.11 4.09 -16.13
CA GLU A 60 -16.87 5.25 -16.64
C GLU A 60 -16.32 6.61 -16.15
N GLU A 61 -15.54 6.62 -15.07
CA GLU A 61 -14.95 7.81 -14.45
C GLU A 61 -13.52 8.15 -14.91
N GLN A 62 -12.80 7.24 -15.58
CA GLN A 62 -11.36 7.37 -15.89
C GLN A 62 -11.05 6.98 -17.33
N THR A 63 -10.31 7.82 -18.06
CA THR A 63 -9.90 7.53 -19.44
C THR A 63 -8.64 6.66 -19.50
N GLU A 64 -8.31 6.10 -20.67
CA GLU A 64 -7.02 5.41 -20.87
C GLU A 64 -5.83 6.35 -20.65
N GLU A 65 -5.98 7.63 -21.01
CA GLU A 65 -4.97 8.66 -20.81
C GLU A 65 -4.72 8.94 -19.32
N ASP A 66 -5.77 8.91 -18.48
CA ASP A 66 -5.65 9.03 -17.03
C ASP A 66 -4.86 7.84 -16.44
N ILE A 67 -5.10 6.62 -16.94
CA ILE A 67 -4.38 5.42 -16.51
C ILE A 67 -2.89 5.54 -16.86
N ASP A 68 -2.58 5.94 -18.10
CA ASP A 68 -1.20 6.15 -18.54
C ASP A 68 -0.50 7.25 -17.71
N ALA A 69 -1.21 8.35 -17.39
CA ALA A 69 -0.68 9.41 -16.54
C ALA A 69 -0.31 8.90 -15.13
N ILE A 70 -1.18 8.10 -14.49
CA ILE A 70 -0.89 7.46 -13.20
C ILE A 70 0.34 6.56 -13.31
N HIS A 71 0.38 5.71 -14.33
CA HIS A 71 1.50 4.79 -14.54
C HIS A 71 2.83 5.53 -14.73
N ASN A 72 2.84 6.62 -15.50
CA ASN A 72 4.02 7.46 -15.71
C ASN A 72 4.46 8.17 -14.44
N MET A 73 3.51 8.69 -13.66
CA MET A 73 3.80 9.32 -12.37
C MET A 73 4.45 8.32 -11.42
N VAL A 74 3.83 7.13 -11.24
CA VAL A 74 4.37 6.07 -10.38
C VAL A 74 5.77 5.65 -10.85
N ALA A 75 5.96 5.45 -12.16
CA ALA A 75 7.26 5.07 -12.72
C ALA A 75 8.36 6.09 -12.41
N THR A 76 8.04 7.40 -12.46
CA THR A 76 9.00 8.48 -12.14
C THR A 76 9.52 8.37 -10.71
N TYR A 77 8.65 8.06 -9.74
CA TYR A 77 9.06 7.86 -8.35
C TYR A 77 9.86 6.57 -8.14
N LEU A 78 9.52 5.50 -8.87
CA LEU A 78 10.19 4.21 -8.78
C LEU A 78 11.56 4.21 -9.47
N GLU A 79 11.79 5.03 -10.49
CA GLU A 79 13.06 5.14 -11.21
C GLU A 79 14.19 5.69 -10.34
N SER A 80 13.87 6.55 -9.37
CA SER A 80 14.86 7.04 -8.40
C SER A 80 15.44 5.90 -7.57
N SER A 81 16.77 5.72 -7.64
CA SER A 81 17.51 4.72 -6.87
C SER A 81 17.51 4.96 -5.35
N ARG A 82 17.14 6.18 -4.92
CA ARG A 82 17.01 6.53 -3.49
C ARG A 82 15.66 6.14 -2.90
N THR A 83 14.69 5.80 -3.74
CA THR A 83 13.33 5.43 -3.29
C THR A 83 13.31 3.97 -2.89
N ILE A 84 12.95 3.70 -1.63
CA ILE A 84 12.56 2.36 -1.18
C ILE A 84 11.14 2.09 -1.65
N ILE A 85 10.94 0.99 -2.35
CA ILE A 85 9.66 0.58 -2.90
C ILE A 85 8.92 -0.24 -1.86
N LEU A 86 7.78 0.26 -1.37
CA LEU A 86 6.86 -0.51 -0.52
C LEU A 86 5.79 -1.16 -1.40
N ALA A 87 6.02 -2.41 -1.80
CA ALA A 87 5.09 -3.16 -2.65
C ALA A 87 3.96 -3.75 -1.79
N VAL A 88 2.82 -3.05 -1.71
CA VAL A 88 1.65 -3.48 -0.96
C VAL A 88 0.82 -4.48 -1.77
N LEU A 89 0.57 -5.65 -1.20
CA LEU A 89 -0.03 -6.81 -1.85
C LEU A 89 -1.20 -7.32 -1.02
N GLN A 90 -2.21 -7.89 -1.69
CA GLN A 90 -3.28 -8.61 -1.00
C GLN A 90 -2.95 -10.11 -0.92
N ALA A 91 -3.14 -10.72 0.24
CA ALA A 91 -2.86 -12.14 0.46
C ALA A 91 -3.79 -13.08 -0.34
N SER A 92 -5.00 -12.63 -0.68
CA SER A 92 -6.01 -13.45 -1.40
C SER A 92 -5.62 -13.75 -2.85
N ASN A 93 -4.83 -12.87 -3.47
CA ASN A 93 -4.52 -12.93 -4.90
C ASN A 93 -3.17 -13.61 -5.13
N ASP A 94 -2.99 -14.19 -6.31
CA ASP A 94 -1.69 -14.68 -6.73
C ASP A 94 -0.69 -13.50 -6.78
N MET A 95 0.26 -13.50 -5.85
CA MET A 95 1.23 -12.43 -5.67
C MET A 95 2.07 -12.20 -6.93
N ALA A 96 2.36 -13.25 -7.69
CA ALA A 96 3.13 -13.16 -8.93
C ALA A 96 2.40 -12.37 -10.03
N ASN A 97 1.06 -12.34 -9.97
CA ASN A 97 0.23 -11.67 -10.96
C ASN A 97 -0.12 -10.22 -10.59
N GLN A 98 0.24 -9.74 -9.40
CA GLN A 98 -0.09 -8.38 -8.97
C GLN A 98 0.75 -7.34 -9.74
N PRO A 99 0.13 -6.28 -10.30
CA PRO A 99 0.81 -5.29 -11.13
C PRO A 99 2.03 -4.65 -10.45
N ILE A 100 1.93 -4.40 -9.14
CA ILE A 100 3.01 -3.75 -8.37
C ILE A 100 4.29 -4.60 -8.30
N ILE A 101 4.21 -5.93 -8.26
CA ILE A 101 5.40 -6.79 -8.29
C ILE A 101 6.11 -6.68 -9.63
N LYS A 102 5.35 -6.69 -10.73
CA LYS A 102 5.90 -6.55 -12.08
C LYS A 102 6.57 -5.20 -12.26
N LEU A 103 5.93 -4.14 -11.77
CA LEU A 103 6.45 -2.79 -11.83
C LEU A 103 7.70 -2.61 -10.94
N ALA A 104 7.67 -3.10 -9.71
CA ALA A 104 8.82 -3.07 -8.81
C ALA A 104 10.02 -3.80 -9.43
N ARG A 105 9.83 -5.01 -9.96
CA ARG A 105 10.91 -5.77 -10.64
C ARG A 105 11.47 -5.09 -11.89
N LYS A 106 10.67 -4.28 -12.59
CA LYS A 106 11.15 -3.49 -13.74
C LYS A 106 12.17 -2.43 -13.31
N HIS A 107 11.98 -1.81 -12.15
CA HIS A 107 12.83 -0.72 -11.64
C HIS A 107 13.84 -1.17 -10.57
N ASP A 108 13.65 -2.34 -9.97
CA ASP A 108 14.53 -2.98 -8.99
C ASP A 108 14.60 -4.51 -9.25
N PRO A 109 15.28 -4.95 -10.33
CA PRO A 109 15.33 -6.36 -10.72
C PRO A 109 15.94 -7.28 -9.64
N GLU A 110 16.91 -6.76 -8.89
CA GLU A 110 17.62 -7.47 -7.83
C GLU A 110 16.89 -7.41 -6.47
N GLY A 111 15.79 -6.64 -6.37
CA GLY A 111 15.00 -6.51 -5.16
C GLY A 111 15.77 -5.91 -3.97
N GLU A 112 16.76 -5.04 -4.23
CA GLU A 112 17.64 -4.50 -3.19
C GLU A 112 16.96 -3.43 -2.33
N ARG A 113 16.01 -2.72 -2.93
CA ARG A 113 15.31 -1.58 -2.33
C ARG A 113 13.81 -1.77 -2.31
N THR A 114 13.33 -2.99 -2.54
CA THR A 114 11.90 -3.34 -2.50
C THR A 114 11.58 -4.14 -1.24
N VAL A 115 10.58 -3.68 -0.50
CA VAL A 115 9.97 -4.38 0.64
C VAL A 115 8.58 -4.83 0.23
N GLY A 116 8.26 -6.11 0.43
CA GLY A 116 6.91 -6.62 0.18
C GLY A 116 6.04 -6.50 1.42
N ILE A 117 4.87 -5.88 1.31
CA ILE A 117 3.90 -5.78 2.41
C ILE A 117 2.65 -6.58 2.03
N ILE A 118 2.43 -7.70 2.70
CA ILE A 118 1.27 -8.56 2.49
C ILE A 118 0.17 -8.13 3.45
N THR A 119 -0.99 -7.79 2.90
CA THR A 119 -2.15 -7.28 3.63
C THR A 119 -3.37 -8.16 3.45
N LYS A 120 -4.37 -7.96 4.29
CA LYS A 120 -5.66 -8.69 4.30
C LYS A 120 -5.47 -10.22 4.36
N PRO A 121 -4.67 -10.74 5.31
CA PRO A 121 -4.50 -12.19 5.49
C PRO A 121 -5.79 -12.90 5.92
N ASP A 122 -6.80 -12.15 6.35
CA ASP A 122 -8.13 -12.64 6.73
C ASP A 122 -9.03 -13.01 5.54
N LEU A 123 -8.67 -12.60 4.32
CA LEU A 123 -9.47 -12.86 3.11
C LEU A 123 -8.96 -14.03 2.28
N ILE A 124 -8.01 -14.82 2.81
CA ILE A 124 -7.50 -15.99 2.10
C ILE A 124 -8.43 -17.18 2.29
N ASN A 125 -8.44 -18.07 1.30
CA ASN A 125 -9.14 -19.34 1.42
C ASN A 125 -8.47 -20.20 2.50
N GLU A 126 -9.29 -20.93 3.27
CA GLU A 126 -8.79 -21.90 4.26
C GLU A 126 -7.81 -22.88 3.58
N GLY A 127 -6.65 -23.08 4.20
CA GLY A 127 -5.57 -23.93 3.68
C GLY A 127 -4.53 -23.19 2.84
N ALA A 128 -4.74 -21.91 2.49
CA ALA A 128 -3.76 -21.11 1.77
C ALA A 128 -2.71 -20.44 2.68
N GLU A 129 -2.87 -20.51 4.00
CA GLU A 129 -1.98 -19.89 5.01
C GLU A 129 -0.53 -20.30 4.79
N SER A 130 -0.29 -21.60 4.55
CA SER A 130 1.05 -22.13 4.36
C SER A 130 1.76 -21.51 3.16
N ARG A 131 1.02 -21.26 2.07
CA ARG A 131 1.58 -20.59 0.89
C ARG A 131 1.93 -19.14 1.20
N ILE A 132 1.04 -18.41 1.85
CA ILE A 132 1.29 -17.01 2.24
C ILE A 132 2.45 -16.91 3.22
N ALA A 133 2.56 -17.86 4.15
CA ALA A 133 3.65 -17.92 5.11
C ALA A 133 5.01 -18.18 4.43
N LEU A 134 5.08 -19.03 3.39
CA LEU A 134 6.31 -19.21 2.60
C LEU A 134 6.77 -17.90 1.96
N VAL A 135 5.82 -17.11 1.42
CA VAL A 135 6.17 -15.80 0.86
C VAL A 135 6.62 -14.83 1.94
N ALA A 136 5.89 -14.76 3.07
CA ALA A 136 6.26 -13.92 4.21
C ALA A 136 7.67 -14.24 4.74
N LYS A 137 8.06 -15.52 4.72
CA LYS A 137 9.42 -15.98 5.08
C LYS A 137 10.48 -15.76 4.00
N ASN A 138 10.10 -15.22 2.84
CA ASN A 138 10.98 -15.04 1.69
C ASN A 138 11.52 -16.38 1.12
N GLU A 139 10.75 -17.46 1.28
CA GLU A 139 11.11 -18.83 0.88
C GLU A 139 10.45 -19.27 -0.45
N ASP A 140 9.53 -18.46 -0.98
CA ASP A 140 8.87 -18.70 -2.26
C ASP A 140 9.77 -18.31 -3.47
N THR A 141 9.22 -18.46 -4.68
CA THR A 141 9.74 -18.06 -5.98
C THR A 141 10.06 -16.58 -6.10
N ILE A 142 9.32 -15.72 -5.39
CA ILE A 142 9.55 -14.27 -5.35
C ILE A 142 10.36 -13.95 -4.11
N LYS A 143 11.62 -13.55 -4.31
CA LYS A 143 12.53 -13.17 -3.23
C LYS A 143 12.87 -11.68 -3.31
N LEU A 144 12.84 -11.02 -2.17
CA LEU A 144 13.26 -9.62 -2.00
C LEU A 144 14.37 -9.56 -0.97
N LYS A 145 15.41 -8.73 -1.16
CA LYS A 145 16.53 -8.65 -0.20
C LYS A 145 16.08 -8.09 1.15
N LEU A 146 15.13 -7.15 1.13
CA LEU A 146 14.52 -6.60 2.34
C LEU A 146 13.39 -7.48 2.91
N GLY A 147 12.99 -8.53 2.19
CA GLY A 147 12.00 -9.50 2.62
C GLY A 147 10.54 -9.03 2.51
N PHE A 148 9.67 -9.81 3.15
CA PHE A 148 8.23 -9.59 3.19
C PHE A 148 7.75 -9.40 4.64
N PHE A 149 6.72 -8.58 4.79
CA PHE A 149 6.05 -8.27 6.05
C PHE A 149 4.58 -8.63 5.91
N LEU A 150 4.02 -9.39 6.85
CA LEU A 150 2.63 -9.81 6.82
C LEU A 150 1.85 -9.07 7.92
N ILE A 151 0.88 -8.25 7.52
CA ILE A 151 0.15 -7.39 8.45
C ILE A 151 -1.37 -7.56 8.35
N LYS A 152 -2.05 -7.43 9.49
CA LYS A 152 -3.51 -7.40 9.56
C LYS A 152 -4.00 -5.99 9.86
N ASN A 153 -4.47 -5.33 8.80
CA ASN A 153 -5.08 -4.01 8.93
C ASN A 153 -6.52 -4.10 9.48
N PRO A 154 -6.98 -3.05 10.19
CA PRO A 154 -8.37 -2.93 10.61
C PRO A 154 -9.33 -3.06 9.44
N SER A 155 -10.43 -3.79 9.65
CA SER A 155 -11.53 -3.85 8.69
C SER A 155 -12.33 -2.54 8.68
N PRO A 156 -13.12 -2.28 7.63
CA PRO A 156 -13.95 -1.07 7.55
C PRO A 156 -14.90 -0.88 8.73
N SER A 157 -15.44 -1.97 9.28
CA SER A 157 -16.29 -1.93 10.47
C SER A 157 -15.52 -1.47 11.70
N GLU A 158 -14.29 -1.98 11.89
CA GLU A 158 -13.43 -1.61 13.02
C GLU A 158 -12.91 -0.17 12.91
N LEU A 159 -12.70 0.33 11.70
CA LEU A 159 -12.37 1.74 11.47
C LEU A 159 -13.52 2.67 11.90
N LYS A 160 -14.78 2.28 11.62
CA LYS A 160 -15.97 3.04 12.04
C LYS A 160 -16.14 3.07 13.56
N GLU A 161 -15.68 2.03 14.27
CA GLU A 161 -15.68 1.96 15.73
C GLU A 161 -14.61 2.85 16.38
N GLY A 162 -13.70 3.45 15.61
CA GLY A 162 -12.66 4.35 16.13
C GLY A 162 -11.63 3.65 17.00
N ILE A 163 -11.18 2.45 16.61
CA ILE A 163 -10.23 1.68 17.41
C ILE A 163 -8.90 2.40 17.61
N THR A 164 -8.35 2.29 18.83
CA THR A 164 -7.05 2.87 19.16
C THR A 164 -5.90 2.04 18.59
N THR A 165 -4.70 2.64 18.50
CA THR A 165 -3.49 1.96 18.04
C THR A 165 -3.14 0.72 18.87
N ASP A 166 -3.26 0.78 20.21
CA ASP A 166 -3.04 -0.38 21.09
C ASP A 166 -4.03 -1.51 20.79
N MET A 167 -5.31 -1.17 20.56
CA MET A 167 -6.32 -2.16 20.21
C MET A 167 -6.05 -2.81 18.86
N ARG A 168 -5.59 -2.04 17.87
CA ARG A 168 -5.14 -2.56 16.56
C ARG A 168 -4.02 -3.60 16.75
N SER A 169 -2.95 -3.24 17.47
CA SER A 169 -1.81 -4.14 17.70
C SER A 169 -2.23 -5.41 18.44
N ARG A 170 -3.09 -5.31 19.45
CA ARG A 170 -3.60 -6.50 20.18
C ARG A 170 -4.43 -7.41 19.28
N ARG A 171 -5.24 -6.84 18.38
CA ARG A 171 -6.07 -7.63 17.44
C ARG A 171 -5.19 -8.36 16.42
N GLU A 172 -4.18 -7.68 15.88
CA GLU A 172 -3.20 -8.29 14.98
C GLU A 172 -2.43 -9.44 15.66
N GLN A 173 -1.94 -9.21 16.88
CA GLN A 173 -1.26 -10.26 17.66
C GLN A 173 -2.17 -11.47 17.90
N ARG A 174 -3.44 -11.26 18.27
CA ARG A 174 -4.40 -12.36 18.44
C ARG A 174 -4.66 -13.11 17.13
N PHE A 175 -4.74 -12.41 16.01
CA PHE A 175 -4.94 -13.01 14.70
C PHE A 175 -3.79 -13.97 14.35
N PHE A 176 -2.54 -13.53 14.49
CA PHE A 176 -1.38 -14.37 14.19
C PHE A 176 -1.07 -15.42 15.27
N ALA A 177 -1.58 -15.25 16.50
CA ALA A 177 -1.52 -16.27 17.54
C ALA A 177 -2.55 -17.40 17.37
N ALA A 178 -3.52 -17.26 16.46
CA ALA A 178 -4.50 -18.31 16.18
C ALA A 178 -3.80 -19.58 15.65
N PRO A 179 -4.33 -20.80 15.91
CA PRO A 179 -3.65 -22.05 15.55
C PRO A 179 -3.27 -22.18 14.07
N THR A 180 -4.10 -21.62 13.18
CA THR A 180 -3.89 -21.61 11.72
C THR A 180 -2.61 -20.87 11.32
N TRP A 181 -2.31 -19.76 11.99
CA TRP A 181 -1.12 -18.92 11.73
C TRP A 181 0.06 -19.24 12.64
N ALA A 182 -0.19 -19.58 13.91
CA ALA A 182 0.86 -19.93 14.87
C ALA A 182 1.66 -21.17 14.41
N SER A 183 1.00 -22.13 13.76
CA SER A 183 1.66 -23.30 13.17
C SER A 183 2.62 -22.96 12.02
N GLN A 184 2.48 -21.77 11.42
CA GLN A 184 3.30 -21.33 10.31
C GLN A 184 4.68 -20.81 10.73
N LYS A 185 4.96 -20.63 12.03
CA LYS A 185 6.27 -20.15 12.55
C LYS A 185 6.75 -18.87 11.84
N LEU A 186 5.88 -17.88 11.77
CA LEU A 186 6.22 -16.54 11.27
C LEU A 186 7.15 -15.82 12.25
N ASP A 187 8.02 -14.96 11.72
CA ASP A 187 8.85 -14.08 12.53
C ASP A 187 8.02 -12.88 12.99
N MET A 188 7.62 -12.87 14.26
CA MET A 188 6.79 -11.79 14.83
C MET A 188 7.57 -10.49 15.07
N SER A 189 8.89 -10.48 14.85
CA SER A 189 9.70 -9.25 14.89
C SER A 189 9.71 -8.49 13.55
N ARG A 190 9.10 -9.08 12.51
CA ARG A 190 9.00 -8.52 11.17
C ARG A 190 7.55 -8.36 10.76
#